data_AF-A0A9E2RDY6-F1
#
_entry.id   AF-A0A9E2RDY6-F1
#
_cell.length_a   1.000
_cell.length_b   1.000
_cell.length_c   1.000
_cell.angle_alpha   90.00
_cell.angle_beta   90.00
_cell.angle_gamma   90.00
#
_symmetry.space_group_name_H-M   'P 1'
#
loop_
_entity.id
_entity.type
_entity.pdbx_description
1 polymer ?
#
loop_
_entity_poly.entity_id
_entity_poly.type
_entity_poly.pdbx_seq_one_letter_code
_entity_poly.pdbx_strand_id
1 'polypeptide(L)'
;MKSILTWIKAQWLVVLFLALVLIAVPCGFIFGRMWHSKILEEQAKLASDKQKAIDGAKVTYGVASPVPGVAGVDMKAEPNAKITDFVAAQKQRLEGESKGVVEAAISHHVGDKDNPRFSVLVDDLFPAPKNPGDLNRRTLDFAKALVGDDKRPSAYRQLLDIVNAGSAPPAQQVAQDLADELSRQKDALGGANPNFVPNEDQNKAIKERLVSKRLGLYQRRASEIGVYAGMENLPNNPSKVLRAIPPSPPNIQECFAWQADLWVMSEVFRAIRQANTPAGQSTPVSVDRAVVKRILMIEPAGGWIRLARASEEDPFGQPEGRPAQDGGAAVDGISSIIPPKWGASVTGRWGGKANKLYDVRNARLTVIVSSSRLPQFIDAISTSNFMAVTEVSLSDVDMWEDLDAGFYYGDENVVRAVIDIEMVWFKSWLDPIVPPSLRDQLGLAPLKDVKEPPQGGSAPEGANPDGPPAGGGPRGRPRDRDR
;
A
#
# COMPACT_ATOMS: atom_id res chain seq x y z
N MET A 1 -85.01 52.95 68.00
CA MET A 1 -84.85 52.75 66.54
C MET A 1 -84.83 54.05 65.72
N LYS A 2 -85.67 55.08 65.99
CA LYS A 2 -85.65 56.34 65.21
C LYS A 2 -84.31 57.10 65.23
N SER A 3 -83.57 57.08 66.34
CA SER A 3 -82.29 57.81 66.46
C SER A 3 -81.16 57.24 65.58
N ILE A 4 -81.13 55.92 65.38
CA ILE A 4 -80.12 55.24 64.55
C ILE A 4 -80.33 55.56 63.05
N LEU A 5 -81.60 55.66 62.62
CA LEU A 5 -81.97 55.99 61.24
C LEU A 5 -81.62 57.44 60.85
N THR A 6 -81.72 58.39 61.79
CA THR A 6 -81.34 59.78 61.54
C THR A 6 -79.82 59.94 61.43
N TRP A 7 -79.06 59.21 62.25
CA TRP A 7 -77.60 59.21 62.20
C TRP A 7 -77.06 58.58 60.90
N ILE A 8 -77.62 57.44 60.47
CA ILE A 8 -77.26 56.79 59.19
C ILE A 8 -77.51 57.73 57.99
N LYS A 9 -78.57 58.56 58.02
CA LYS A 9 -78.85 59.54 56.96
C LYS A 9 -77.90 60.74 56.97
N ALA A 10 -77.49 61.22 58.14
CA ALA A 10 -76.57 62.36 58.27
C ALA A 10 -75.12 62.01 57.92
N GLN A 11 -74.72 60.76 58.13
CA GLN A 11 -73.35 60.26 57.90
C GLN A 11 -73.33 59.13 56.85
N TRP A 12 -74.18 59.23 55.81
CA TRP A 12 -74.38 58.14 54.85
C TRP A 12 -73.10 57.76 54.09
N LEU A 13 -72.20 58.73 53.82
CA LEU A 13 -70.88 58.50 53.23
C LEU A 13 -70.00 57.63 54.12
N VAL A 14 -70.01 57.86 55.45
CA VAL A 14 -69.26 57.05 56.42
C VAL A 14 -69.81 55.62 56.44
N VAL A 15 -71.13 55.45 56.43
CA VAL A 15 -71.77 54.12 56.37
C VAL A 15 -71.46 53.41 55.04
N LEU A 16 -71.46 54.13 53.92
CA LEU A 16 -71.10 53.59 52.61
C LEU A 16 -69.64 53.14 52.57
N PHE A 17 -68.69 53.95 53.06
CA PHE A 17 -67.27 53.58 53.11
C PHE A 17 -67.02 52.43 54.09
N LEU A 18 -67.71 52.39 55.24
CA LEU A 18 -67.62 51.28 56.19
C LEU A 18 -68.15 49.97 55.57
N ALA A 19 -69.28 50.03 54.86
CA ALA A 19 -69.83 48.89 54.12
C ALA A 19 -68.88 48.47 52.98
N LEU A 20 -68.29 49.42 52.27
CA LEU A 20 -67.36 49.15 51.17
C LEU A 20 -66.06 48.52 51.69
N VAL A 21 -65.53 48.94 52.84
CA VAL A 21 -64.38 48.30 53.50
C VAL A 21 -64.75 46.90 54.02
N LEU A 22 -65.92 46.76 54.65
CA LEU A 22 -66.43 45.47 55.14
C LEU A 22 -66.71 44.47 54.02
N ILE A 23 -66.99 44.92 52.79
CA ILE A 23 -67.16 44.07 51.61
C ILE A 23 -65.81 43.85 50.90
N ALA A 24 -64.99 44.89 50.75
CA ALA A 24 -63.73 44.85 50.01
C ALA A 24 -62.66 44.02 50.71
N VAL A 25 -62.60 43.99 52.04
CA VAL A 25 -61.60 43.17 52.77
C VAL A 25 -61.89 41.67 52.60
N PRO A 26 -63.11 41.15 52.84
CA PRO A 26 -63.44 39.75 52.55
C PRO A 26 -63.35 39.41 51.06
N CYS A 27 -63.82 40.30 50.18
CA CYS A 27 -63.70 40.07 48.74
C CYS A 27 -62.23 40.01 48.31
N GLY A 28 -61.39 40.93 48.77
CA GLY A 28 -59.95 40.96 48.50
C GLY A 28 -59.25 39.70 49.02
N PHE A 29 -59.65 39.19 50.19
CA PHE A 29 -59.15 37.92 50.70
C PHE A 29 -59.58 36.73 49.83
N ILE A 30 -60.85 36.67 49.40
CA ILE A 30 -61.37 35.60 48.53
C ILE A 30 -60.72 35.65 47.13
N PHE A 31 -60.63 36.83 46.52
CA PHE A 31 -59.97 37.01 45.22
C PHE A 31 -58.47 36.75 45.30
N GLY A 32 -57.82 37.16 46.39
CA GLY A 32 -56.42 36.84 46.66
C GLY A 32 -56.20 35.33 46.79
N ARG A 33 -57.11 34.61 47.46
CA ARG A 33 -57.07 33.15 47.57
C ARG A 33 -57.28 32.46 46.22
N MET A 34 -58.21 32.97 45.40
CA MET A 34 -58.43 32.47 44.04
C MET A 34 -57.23 32.70 43.13
N TRP A 35 -56.62 33.89 43.14
CA TRP A 35 -55.42 34.16 42.35
C TRP A 35 -54.22 33.35 42.82
N HIS A 36 -54.03 33.20 44.12
CA HIS A 36 -52.97 32.34 44.67
C HIS A 36 -53.16 30.88 44.24
N SER A 37 -54.39 30.35 44.32
CA SER A 37 -54.71 29.00 43.84
C SER A 37 -54.42 28.85 42.35
N LYS A 38 -54.81 29.83 41.52
CA LYS A 38 -54.52 29.81 40.07
C LYS A 38 -53.03 29.82 39.76
N ILE A 39 -52.23 30.65 40.45
CA ILE A 39 -50.78 30.70 40.25
C ILE A 39 -50.13 29.37 40.67
N LEU A 40 -50.56 28.78 41.80
CA LEU A 40 -50.07 27.47 42.23
C LEU A 40 -50.43 26.37 41.23
N GLU A 41 -51.67 26.36 40.72
CA GLU A 41 -52.10 25.42 39.69
C GLU A 41 -51.32 25.58 38.38
N GLU A 42 -51.10 26.82 37.91
CA GLU A 42 -50.30 27.08 36.71
C GLU A 42 -48.84 26.66 36.88
N GLN A 43 -48.21 26.97 38.01
CA GLN A 43 -46.83 26.57 38.30
C GLN A 43 -46.70 25.05 38.45
N ALA A 44 -47.65 24.41 39.13
CA ALA A 44 -47.70 22.95 39.25
C ALA A 44 -47.88 22.27 37.88
N LYS A 45 -48.73 22.84 37.01
CA LYS A 45 -48.93 22.36 35.65
C LYS A 45 -47.67 22.54 34.80
N LEU A 46 -47.05 23.72 34.81
CA LEU A 46 -45.79 23.98 34.09
C LEU A 46 -44.65 23.08 34.58
N ALA A 47 -44.54 22.86 35.89
CA ALA A 47 -43.57 21.94 36.46
C ALA A 47 -43.85 20.48 36.02
N SER A 48 -45.11 20.04 36.05
CA SER A 48 -45.51 18.71 35.57
C SER A 48 -45.28 18.54 34.06
N ASP A 49 -45.56 19.55 33.25
CA ASP A 49 -45.36 19.51 31.80
C ASP A 49 -43.86 19.48 31.46
N LYS A 50 -43.03 20.26 32.18
CA LYS A 50 -41.56 20.20 32.05
C LYS A 50 -41.00 18.87 32.54
N GLN A 51 -41.50 18.33 33.64
CA GLN A 51 -41.13 17.01 34.16
C GLN A 51 -41.47 15.93 33.12
N LYS A 52 -42.69 15.93 32.56
CA LYS A 52 -43.08 15.00 31.48
C LYS A 52 -42.23 15.16 30.22
N ALA A 53 -41.82 16.38 29.88
CA ALA A 53 -40.92 16.60 28.76
C ALA A 53 -39.52 16.01 29.01
N ILE A 54 -39.04 16.04 30.25
CA ILE A 54 -37.77 15.43 30.67
C ILE A 54 -37.90 13.90 30.74
N ASP A 55 -38.94 13.38 31.41
CA ASP A 55 -39.22 11.95 31.54
C ASP A 55 -39.51 11.31 30.16
N GLY A 56 -40.08 12.08 29.23
CA GLY A 56 -40.32 11.68 27.85
C GLY A 56 -39.09 11.79 26.93
N ALA A 57 -38.04 12.52 27.33
CA ALA A 57 -36.84 12.74 26.53
C ALA A 57 -35.94 11.49 26.56
N LYS A 58 -36.27 10.48 25.78
CA LYS A 58 -35.42 9.29 25.62
C LYS A 58 -34.17 9.65 24.82
N VAL A 59 -33.00 9.43 25.41
CA VAL A 59 -31.70 9.54 24.74
C VAL A 59 -31.28 8.14 24.28
N THR A 60 -30.73 8.06 23.08
CA THR A 60 -30.15 6.80 22.57
C THR A 60 -28.66 6.80 22.89
N TYR A 61 -28.27 5.89 23.77
CA TYR A 61 -26.89 5.62 24.15
C TYR A 61 -26.34 4.53 23.24
N GLY A 62 -25.61 4.93 22.20
CA GLY A 62 -25.01 4.00 21.24
C GLY A 62 -23.50 3.87 21.43
N VAL A 63 -23.03 2.63 21.48
CA VAL A 63 -21.61 2.28 21.40
C VAL A 63 -21.43 1.46 20.12
N ALA A 64 -20.65 2.00 19.16
CA ALA A 64 -20.36 1.30 17.91
C ALA A 64 -19.53 0.04 18.18
N SER A 65 -19.78 -1.02 17.41
CA SER A 65 -18.91 -2.19 17.43
C SER A 65 -17.60 -1.88 16.70
N PRO A 66 -16.44 -2.27 17.24
CA PRO A 66 -15.17 -2.18 16.51
C PRO A 66 -15.06 -3.24 15.41
N VAL A 67 -15.91 -4.28 15.43
CA VAL A 67 -15.89 -5.36 14.44
C VAL A 67 -16.81 -4.99 13.26
N PRO A 68 -16.27 -4.92 12.03
CA PRO A 68 -17.06 -4.68 10.84
C PRO A 68 -18.24 -5.65 10.71
N GLY A 69 -19.42 -5.15 10.38
CA GLY A 69 -20.63 -5.94 10.17
C GLY A 69 -21.39 -6.33 11.43
N VAL A 70 -20.85 -6.06 12.62
CA VAL A 70 -21.54 -6.27 13.90
C VAL A 70 -22.25 -4.98 14.30
N ALA A 71 -23.56 -5.06 14.54
CA ALA A 71 -24.33 -3.90 14.99
C ALA A 71 -23.78 -3.39 16.33
N GLY A 72 -23.73 -2.07 16.50
CA GLY A 72 -23.42 -1.45 17.78
C GLY A 72 -24.48 -1.80 18.84
N VAL A 73 -24.14 -1.58 20.11
CA VAL A 73 -25.09 -1.70 21.20
C VAL A 73 -25.77 -0.36 21.41
N ASP A 74 -27.06 -0.30 21.11
CA ASP A 74 -27.91 0.87 21.33
C ASP A 74 -28.85 0.63 22.51
N MET A 75 -28.84 1.53 23.47
CA MET A 75 -29.75 1.52 24.61
C MET A 75 -30.55 2.82 24.65
N LYS A 76 -31.87 2.72 24.60
CA LYS A 76 -32.79 3.86 24.79
C LYS A 76 -33.13 3.98 26.26
N ALA A 77 -32.69 5.05 26.91
CA ALA A 77 -32.96 5.32 28.31
C ALA A 77 -33.24 6.82 28.55
N GLU A 78 -33.77 7.15 29.72
CA GLU A 78 -33.85 8.54 30.17
C GLU A 78 -32.44 9.12 30.38
N PRO A 79 -32.26 10.45 30.26
CA PRO A 79 -30.95 11.08 30.39
C PRO A 79 -30.38 10.83 31.79
N ASN A 80 -29.32 10.02 31.89
CA ASN A 80 -28.71 9.63 33.14
C ASN A 80 -27.19 9.86 33.08
N ALA A 81 -26.67 10.68 33.99
CA ALA A 81 -25.24 11.03 34.04
C ALA A 81 -24.34 9.79 34.12
N LYS A 82 -24.69 8.78 34.92
CA LYS A 82 -23.89 7.54 35.03
C LYS A 82 -23.84 6.75 33.73
N ILE A 83 -24.95 6.70 32.99
CA ILE A 83 -25.00 6.03 31.69
C ILE A 83 -24.21 6.82 30.67
N THR A 84 -24.34 8.15 30.65
CA THR A 84 -23.56 9.05 29.80
C THR A 84 -22.07 8.87 30.02
N ASP A 85 -21.61 8.90 31.28
CA ASP A 85 -20.20 8.74 31.64
C ASP A 85 -19.68 7.35 31.27
N PHE A 86 -20.48 6.31 31.51
CA PHE A 86 -20.13 4.94 31.12
C PHE A 86 -19.98 4.81 29.60
N VAL A 87 -20.93 5.33 28.82
CA VAL A 87 -20.90 5.27 27.34
C VAL A 87 -19.75 6.11 26.79
N ALA A 88 -19.47 7.27 27.38
CA ALA A 88 -18.32 8.09 27.03
C ALA A 88 -17.01 7.34 27.29
N ALA A 89 -16.87 6.70 28.46
CA ALA A 89 -15.70 5.88 28.80
C ALA A 89 -15.55 4.67 27.86
N GLN A 90 -16.64 3.99 27.49
CA GLN A 90 -16.60 2.89 26.52
C GLN A 90 -16.20 3.38 25.11
N LYS A 91 -16.73 4.50 24.65
CA LYS A 91 -16.32 5.12 23.37
C LYS A 91 -14.84 5.47 23.37
N GLN A 92 -14.35 6.10 24.44
CA GLN A 92 -12.94 6.46 24.58
C GLN A 92 -12.04 5.21 24.61
N ARG A 93 -12.46 4.16 25.32
CA ARG A 93 -11.73 2.87 25.33
C ARG A 93 -11.67 2.25 23.95
N LEU A 94 -12.80 2.14 23.26
CA LEU A 94 -12.87 1.57 21.90
C LEU A 94 -12.10 2.41 20.89
N GLU A 95 -12.11 3.73 21.00
CA GLU A 95 -11.31 4.62 20.17
C GLU A 95 -9.81 4.38 20.42
N GLY A 96 -9.39 4.22 21.68
CA GLY A 96 -8.03 3.86 22.05
C GLY A 96 -7.59 2.51 21.50
N GLU A 97 -8.43 1.48 21.65
CA GLU A 97 -8.19 0.13 21.10
C GLU A 97 -8.11 0.17 19.57
N SER A 98 -9.01 0.89 18.91
CA SER A 98 -9.02 1.03 17.44
C SER A 98 -7.79 1.77 16.93
N LYS A 99 -7.37 2.85 17.61
CA LYS A 99 -6.12 3.56 17.31
C LYS A 99 -4.92 2.64 17.46
N GLY A 100 -4.85 1.86 18.54
CA GLY A 100 -3.79 0.89 18.77
C GLY A 100 -3.70 -0.17 17.66
N VAL A 101 -4.83 -0.68 17.19
CA VAL A 101 -4.86 -1.64 16.07
C VAL A 101 -4.40 -0.99 14.76
N VAL A 102 -4.85 0.23 14.46
CA VAL A 102 -4.43 0.97 13.25
C VAL A 102 -2.94 1.29 13.30
N GLU A 103 -2.43 1.74 14.44
CA GLU A 103 -1.00 2.01 14.64
C GLU A 103 -0.16 0.74 14.51
N ALA A 104 -0.61 -0.38 15.08
CA ALA A 104 0.04 -1.67 14.93
C ALA A 104 0.02 -2.15 13.46
N ALA A 105 -1.08 -1.94 12.74
CA ALA A 105 -1.17 -2.28 11.32
C ALA A 105 -0.22 -1.41 10.47
N ILE A 106 -0.16 -0.10 10.72
CA ILE A 106 0.76 0.82 10.02
C ILE A 106 2.20 0.47 10.36
N SER A 107 2.52 0.19 11.63
CA SER A 107 3.87 -0.20 12.05
C SER A 107 4.28 -1.55 11.46
N HIS A 108 3.37 -2.52 11.36
CA HIS A 108 3.63 -3.77 10.65
C HIS A 108 3.91 -3.51 9.16
N HIS A 109 3.14 -2.62 8.52
CA HIS A 109 3.26 -2.30 7.10
C HIS A 109 4.56 -1.58 6.75
N VAL A 110 4.88 -0.52 7.50
CA VAL A 110 5.98 0.41 7.20
C VAL A 110 7.26 0.01 7.92
N GLY A 111 7.18 -0.86 8.92
CA GLY A 111 8.28 -1.17 9.83
C GLY A 111 8.42 -0.14 10.95
N ASP A 112 9.49 -0.31 11.73
CA ASP A 112 9.93 0.61 12.77
C ASP A 112 10.68 1.79 12.12
N LYS A 113 10.73 2.94 12.81
CA LYS A 113 11.61 4.07 12.47
C LYS A 113 13.09 3.66 12.35
N ASP A 114 13.54 2.74 13.21
CA ASP A 114 14.94 2.28 13.21
C ASP A 114 15.23 1.26 12.11
N ASN A 115 14.18 0.59 11.60
CA ASN A 115 14.29 -0.39 10.52
C ASN A 115 13.07 -0.29 9.59
N PRO A 116 12.97 0.81 8.81
CA PRO A 116 11.82 1.01 7.94
C PRO A 116 11.81 -0.03 6.83
N ARG A 117 10.66 -0.67 6.64
CA ARG A 117 10.41 -1.55 5.50
C ARG A 117 10.50 -0.80 4.19
N PHE A 118 10.05 0.44 4.18
CA PHE A 118 10.02 1.30 3.01
C PHE A 118 10.76 2.60 3.28
N SER A 119 11.76 2.89 2.47
CA SER A 119 12.44 4.18 2.43
C SER A 119 12.32 4.78 1.04
N VAL A 120 12.27 6.11 1.01
CA VAL A 120 12.42 6.86 -0.24
C VAL A 120 13.91 6.83 -0.61
N LEU A 121 14.22 6.54 -1.87
CA LEU A 121 15.62 6.42 -2.32
C LEU A 121 16.39 7.75 -2.26
N VAL A 122 15.68 8.86 -2.44
CA VAL A 122 16.25 10.21 -2.40
C VAL A 122 15.44 11.06 -1.43
N ASP A 123 16.08 11.40 -0.31
CA ASP A 123 15.53 12.30 0.68
C ASP A 123 15.09 13.62 0.06
N ASP A 124 13.98 14.18 0.55
CA ASP A 124 13.46 15.48 0.10
C ASP A 124 13.15 15.54 -1.41
N LEU A 125 12.86 14.40 -2.06
CA LEU A 125 12.27 14.38 -3.41
C LEU A 125 10.74 14.50 -3.36
N PHE A 126 10.11 13.73 -2.46
CA PHE A 126 8.66 13.60 -2.34
C PHE A 126 8.13 14.33 -1.10
N PRO A 127 6.89 14.88 -1.14
CA PRO A 127 5.94 14.91 -2.27
C PRO A 127 6.29 15.99 -3.30
N ALA A 128 7.13 16.95 -2.91
CA ALA A 128 7.84 17.90 -3.73
C ALA A 128 9.09 18.32 -2.94
N PRO A 129 10.20 18.69 -3.60
CA PRO A 129 11.39 19.11 -2.89
C PRO A 129 11.17 20.44 -2.17
N LYS A 130 11.77 20.60 -0.97
CA LYS A 130 11.72 21.86 -0.20
C LYS A 130 12.15 23.08 -1.02
N ASN A 131 13.17 22.90 -1.87
CA ASN A 131 13.61 23.91 -2.81
C ASN A 131 13.20 23.50 -4.24
N PRO A 132 12.28 24.25 -4.90
CA PRO A 132 11.84 23.94 -6.26
C PRO A 132 12.98 23.88 -7.29
N GLY A 133 14.06 24.65 -7.09
CA GLY A 133 15.23 24.64 -7.96
C GLY A 133 16.01 23.31 -7.97
N ASP A 134 15.82 22.48 -6.95
CA ASP A 134 16.48 21.18 -6.83
C ASP A 134 15.73 20.03 -7.53
N LEU A 135 14.53 20.27 -8.07
CA LEU A 135 13.67 19.21 -8.63
C LEU A 135 14.37 18.38 -9.71
N ASN A 136 14.97 19.04 -10.71
CA ASN A 136 15.66 18.35 -11.81
C ASN A 136 16.89 17.57 -11.32
N ARG A 137 17.60 18.10 -10.33
CA ARG A 137 18.76 17.43 -9.74
C ARG A 137 18.33 16.19 -8.97
N ARG A 138 17.33 16.31 -8.10
CA ARG A 138 16.85 15.20 -7.25
C ARG A 138 16.18 14.08 -8.05
N THR A 139 15.45 14.41 -9.12
CA THR A 139 14.87 13.41 -10.02
C THR A 139 15.94 12.65 -10.80
N LEU A 140 17.02 13.31 -11.24
CA LEU A 140 18.18 12.63 -11.82
C LEU A 140 18.95 11.80 -10.78
N ASP A 141 19.12 12.29 -9.56
CA ASP A 141 19.76 11.54 -8.48
C ASP A 141 18.94 10.28 -8.12
N PHE A 142 17.61 10.36 -8.23
CA PHE A 142 16.70 9.23 -8.06
C PHE A 142 16.88 8.18 -9.16
N ALA A 143 16.93 8.63 -10.42
CA ALA A 143 17.23 7.74 -11.55
C ALA A 143 18.60 7.04 -11.38
N LYS A 144 19.63 7.77 -10.92
CA LYS A 144 20.93 7.18 -10.60
C LYS A 144 20.86 6.16 -9.46
N ALA A 145 20.10 6.43 -8.41
CA ALA A 145 19.92 5.48 -7.30
C ALA A 145 19.24 4.17 -7.76
N LEU A 146 18.27 4.26 -8.67
CA LEU A 146 17.61 3.10 -9.27
C LEU A 146 18.56 2.28 -10.15
N VAL A 147 19.31 2.94 -11.03
CA VAL A 147 20.19 2.29 -12.02
C VAL A 147 21.50 1.81 -11.41
N GLY A 148 21.99 2.49 -10.37
CA GLY A 148 23.31 2.29 -9.79
C GLY A 148 24.42 3.00 -10.57
N ASP A 149 25.61 3.00 -9.99
CA ASP A 149 26.86 3.47 -10.61
C ASP A 149 28.05 2.63 -10.11
N ASP A 150 29.27 2.98 -10.52
CA ASP A 150 30.49 2.27 -10.12
C ASP A 150 30.73 2.22 -8.59
N LYS A 151 30.08 3.12 -7.83
CA LYS A 151 30.26 3.26 -6.37
C LYS A 151 29.08 2.71 -5.58
N ARG A 152 27.88 2.66 -6.16
CA ARG A 152 26.64 2.28 -5.49
C ARG A 152 25.88 1.25 -6.32
N PRO A 153 25.58 0.07 -5.77
CA PRO A 153 24.76 -0.91 -6.47
C PRO A 153 23.36 -0.33 -6.70
N SER A 154 22.78 -0.70 -7.84
CA SER A 154 21.42 -0.33 -8.21
C SER A 154 20.43 -0.77 -7.12
N ALA A 155 19.37 0.01 -6.90
CA ALA A 155 18.33 -0.37 -5.93
C ALA A 155 17.72 -1.75 -6.25
N TYR A 156 17.58 -2.07 -7.55
CA TYR A 156 17.13 -3.39 -8.01
C TYR A 156 18.11 -4.51 -7.68
N ARG A 157 19.43 -4.25 -7.77
CA ARG A 157 20.46 -5.23 -7.40
C ARG A 157 20.43 -5.51 -5.90
N GLN A 158 20.19 -4.49 -5.08
CA GLN A 158 20.02 -4.67 -3.63
C GLN A 158 18.83 -5.59 -3.31
N LEU A 159 17.73 -5.53 -4.08
CA LEU A 159 16.62 -6.47 -3.91
C LEU A 159 17.02 -7.93 -4.22
N LEU A 160 17.82 -8.14 -5.27
CA LEU A 160 18.37 -9.46 -5.59
C LEU A 160 19.30 -9.98 -4.49
N ASP A 161 20.09 -9.10 -3.88
CA ASP A 161 21.00 -9.46 -2.79
C ASP A 161 20.23 -9.88 -1.51
N ILE A 162 19.01 -9.35 -1.26
CA ILE A 162 18.14 -9.78 -0.14
C ILE A 162 17.85 -11.29 -0.19
N VAL A 163 17.75 -11.89 -1.37
CA VAL A 163 17.47 -13.33 -1.52
C VAL A 163 18.72 -14.14 -1.87
N ASN A 164 19.91 -13.54 -1.76
CA ASN A 164 21.17 -14.11 -2.23
C ASN A 164 21.05 -14.65 -3.67
N ALA A 165 20.49 -13.83 -4.57
CA ALA A 165 20.26 -14.23 -5.94
C ALA A 165 21.56 -14.36 -6.75
N GLY A 166 21.61 -15.35 -7.63
CA GLY A 166 22.65 -15.47 -8.64
C GLY A 166 22.21 -16.22 -9.89
N SER A 167 23.05 -16.18 -10.91
CA SER A 167 22.85 -16.93 -12.15
C SER A 167 23.40 -18.36 -12.07
N ALA A 168 22.94 -19.21 -12.99
CA ALA A 168 23.59 -20.48 -13.30
C ALA A 168 25.06 -20.26 -13.76
N PRO A 169 25.93 -21.28 -13.66
CA PRO A 169 27.30 -21.17 -14.16
C PRO A 169 27.31 -20.81 -15.65
N PRO A 170 28.12 -19.83 -16.09
CA PRO A 170 28.22 -19.48 -17.50
C PRO A 170 28.61 -20.71 -18.34
N ALA A 171 27.89 -20.94 -19.44
CA ALA A 171 28.10 -22.11 -20.29
C ALA A 171 29.55 -22.20 -20.81
N GLN A 172 30.18 -21.05 -21.10
CA GLN A 172 31.56 -20.97 -21.56
C GLN A 172 32.56 -21.41 -20.48
N GLN A 173 32.32 -21.03 -19.23
CA GLN A 173 33.17 -21.42 -18.10
C GLN A 173 33.06 -22.93 -17.85
N VAL A 174 31.84 -23.48 -17.88
CA VAL A 174 31.62 -24.93 -17.73
C VAL A 174 32.30 -25.70 -18.86
N ALA A 175 32.19 -25.22 -20.11
CA ALA A 175 32.85 -25.85 -21.25
C ALA A 175 34.38 -25.85 -21.10
N GLN A 176 34.96 -24.75 -20.62
CA GLN A 176 36.40 -24.65 -20.36
C GLN A 176 36.84 -25.62 -19.26
N ASP A 177 36.15 -25.63 -18.12
CA ASP A 177 36.45 -26.53 -17.00
C ASP A 177 36.37 -28.02 -17.41
N LEU A 178 35.43 -28.36 -18.29
CA LEU A 178 35.28 -29.72 -18.84
C LEU A 178 36.36 -30.06 -19.87
N ALA A 179 36.79 -29.10 -20.69
CA ALA A 179 37.89 -29.30 -21.64
C ALA A 179 39.22 -29.54 -20.89
N ASP A 180 39.48 -28.77 -19.84
CA ASP A 180 40.66 -28.93 -18.99
C ASP A 180 40.64 -30.29 -18.28
N GLU A 181 39.49 -30.71 -17.76
CA GLU A 181 39.33 -32.04 -17.16
C GLU A 181 39.56 -33.14 -18.20
N LEU A 182 39.00 -33.01 -19.40
CA LEU A 182 39.21 -33.97 -20.49
C LEU A 182 40.69 -34.09 -20.86
N SER A 183 41.42 -32.97 -20.96
CA SER A 183 42.86 -33.00 -21.22
C SER A 183 43.60 -33.74 -20.11
N ARG A 184 43.34 -33.41 -18.84
CA ARG A 184 43.96 -34.10 -17.69
C ARG A 184 43.70 -35.61 -17.69
N GLN A 185 42.48 -36.03 -18.06
CA GLN A 185 42.14 -37.45 -18.14
C GLN A 185 42.87 -38.15 -19.30
N LYS A 186 43.00 -37.51 -20.46
CA LYS A 186 43.77 -38.03 -21.59
C LYS A 186 45.26 -38.14 -21.26
N ASP A 187 45.83 -37.13 -20.62
CA ASP A 187 47.24 -37.12 -20.22
C ASP A 187 47.52 -38.19 -19.15
N ALA A 188 46.61 -38.37 -18.18
CA ALA A 188 46.74 -39.39 -17.15
C ALA A 188 46.66 -40.83 -17.71
N LEU A 189 45.86 -41.07 -18.75
CA LEU A 189 45.73 -42.38 -19.38
C LEU A 189 46.81 -42.64 -20.45
N GLY A 190 47.20 -41.61 -21.19
CA GLY A 190 48.19 -41.69 -22.28
C GLY A 190 49.65 -41.60 -21.82
N GLY A 191 49.90 -41.06 -20.62
CA GLY A 191 51.25 -40.87 -20.09
C GLY A 191 52.09 -40.01 -21.04
N ALA A 192 53.24 -40.52 -21.49
CA ALA A 192 54.12 -39.84 -22.43
C ALA A 192 53.75 -40.06 -23.92
N ASN A 193 52.66 -40.79 -24.23
CA ASN A 193 52.30 -41.09 -25.62
C ASN A 193 51.44 -39.97 -26.23
N PRO A 194 51.97 -39.16 -27.18
CA PRO A 194 51.23 -38.07 -27.81
C PRO A 194 50.11 -38.56 -28.74
N ASN A 195 50.12 -39.83 -29.14
CA ASN A 195 49.13 -40.43 -30.04
C ASN A 195 48.16 -41.36 -29.29
N PHE A 196 47.99 -41.17 -27.98
CA PHE A 196 47.07 -41.98 -27.20
C PHE A 196 45.61 -41.77 -27.67
N VAL A 197 44.96 -42.87 -28.05
CA VAL A 197 43.53 -42.90 -28.38
C VAL A 197 42.84 -43.78 -27.33
N PRO A 198 41.92 -43.23 -26.52
CA PRO A 198 41.23 -44.03 -25.51
C PRO A 198 40.36 -45.10 -26.17
N ASN A 199 40.35 -46.31 -25.61
CA ASN A 199 39.43 -47.37 -26.01
C ASN A 199 37.99 -47.09 -25.52
N GLU A 200 37.04 -47.96 -25.85
CA GLU A 200 35.62 -47.75 -25.51
C GLU A 200 35.38 -47.64 -23.99
N ASP A 201 35.97 -48.52 -23.19
CA ASP A 201 35.85 -48.51 -21.73
C ASP A 201 36.44 -47.24 -21.11
N GLN A 202 37.60 -46.80 -21.62
CA GLN A 202 38.24 -45.55 -21.20
C GLN A 202 37.40 -44.33 -21.59
N ASN A 203 36.82 -44.30 -22.79
CA ASN A 203 35.91 -43.23 -23.21
C ASN A 203 34.66 -43.16 -22.33
N LYS A 204 34.10 -44.32 -21.95
CA LYS A 204 32.98 -44.38 -21.02
C LYS A 204 33.36 -43.81 -19.64
N ALA A 205 34.50 -44.22 -19.08
CA ALA A 205 34.99 -43.70 -17.81
C ALA A 205 35.28 -42.19 -17.85
N ILE A 206 35.86 -41.69 -18.94
CA ILE A 206 36.06 -40.26 -19.17
C ILE A 206 34.71 -39.53 -19.18
N LYS A 207 33.73 -40.06 -19.93
CA LYS A 207 32.40 -39.46 -20.02
C LYS A 207 31.71 -39.40 -18.65
N GLU A 208 31.74 -40.48 -17.89
CA GLU A 208 31.20 -40.53 -16.52
C GLU A 208 31.87 -39.48 -15.61
N ARG A 209 33.20 -39.34 -15.70
CA ARG A 209 33.94 -38.30 -14.97
C ARG A 209 33.55 -36.88 -15.39
N LEU A 210 33.40 -36.61 -16.68
CA LEU A 210 32.97 -35.30 -17.18
C LEU A 210 31.53 -34.97 -16.76
N VAL A 211 30.61 -35.94 -16.81
CA VAL A 211 29.24 -35.76 -16.32
C VAL A 211 29.25 -35.45 -14.83
N SER A 212 30.01 -36.20 -14.04
CA SER A 212 30.15 -35.99 -12.59
C SER A 212 30.75 -34.62 -12.28
N LYS A 213 31.74 -34.19 -13.07
CA LYS A 213 32.35 -32.86 -12.96
C LYS A 213 31.33 -31.76 -13.28
N ARG A 214 30.59 -31.87 -14.39
CA ARG A 214 29.55 -30.91 -14.80
C ARG A 214 28.48 -30.78 -13.72
N LEU A 215 27.96 -31.90 -13.24
CA LEU A 215 26.97 -31.91 -12.15
C LEU A 215 27.53 -31.29 -10.87
N GLY A 216 28.78 -31.60 -10.51
CA GLY A 216 29.45 -31.02 -9.35
C GLY A 216 29.63 -29.49 -9.45
N LEU A 217 29.83 -28.94 -10.65
CA LEU A 217 29.86 -27.48 -10.87
C LEU A 217 28.48 -26.85 -10.64
N TYR A 218 27.42 -27.49 -11.14
CA TYR A 218 26.05 -27.02 -10.96
C TYR A 218 25.60 -27.09 -9.49
N GLN A 219 25.89 -28.20 -8.82
CA GLN A 219 25.61 -28.39 -7.39
C GLN A 219 26.36 -27.38 -6.54
N ARG A 220 27.66 -27.16 -6.81
CA ARG A 220 28.45 -26.12 -6.12
C ARG A 220 27.80 -24.76 -6.28
N ARG A 221 27.44 -24.38 -7.50
CA ARG A 221 26.79 -23.09 -7.73
C ARG A 221 25.46 -22.97 -7.01
N ALA A 222 24.61 -23.98 -7.08
CA ALA A 222 23.33 -24.01 -6.36
C ALA A 222 23.52 -23.90 -4.83
N SER A 223 24.63 -24.42 -4.29
CA SER A 223 24.97 -24.32 -2.87
C SER A 223 25.41 -22.92 -2.42
N GLU A 224 25.88 -22.07 -3.33
CA GLU A 224 26.38 -20.72 -3.05
C GLU A 224 25.28 -19.64 -3.03
N ILE A 225 24.16 -19.89 -3.73
CA ILE A 225 23.10 -18.91 -3.95
C ILE A 225 21.79 -19.36 -3.28
N GLY A 226 20.92 -18.41 -2.94
CA GLY A 226 19.61 -18.69 -2.33
C GLY A 226 18.46 -18.83 -3.34
N VAL A 227 18.60 -18.21 -4.51
CA VAL A 227 17.64 -18.31 -5.62
C VAL A 227 18.34 -18.06 -6.96
N TYR A 228 17.95 -18.78 -8.01
CA TYR A 228 18.34 -18.43 -9.36
C TYR A 228 17.55 -17.20 -9.84
N ALA A 229 18.21 -16.05 -9.90
CA ALA A 229 17.62 -14.81 -10.42
C ALA A 229 18.71 -13.79 -10.77
N GLY A 230 18.37 -12.90 -11.70
CA GLY A 230 19.18 -11.77 -12.12
C GLY A 230 18.34 -10.57 -12.55
N MET A 231 19.00 -9.54 -13.04
CA MET A 231 18.34 -8.31 -13.51
C MET A 231 17.43 -8.55 -14.73
N GLU A 232 17.68 -9.61 -15.47
CA GLU A 232 16.88 -10.09 -16.61
C GLU A 232 15.51 -10.64 -16.21
N ASN A 233 15.33 -11.04 -14.94
CA ASN A 233 14.04 -11.52 -14.42
C ASN A 233 13.13 -10.40 -13.93
N LEU A 234 13.63 -9.16 -13.95
CA LEU A 234 12.82 -7.96 -13.73
C LEU A 234 12.24 -7.47 -15.06
N PRO A 235 11.13 -6.71 -15.06
CA PRO A 235 10.50 -6.24 -16.29
C PRO A 235 11.50 -5.52 -17.20
N ASN A 236 11.40 -5.75 -18.50
CA ASN A 236 12.23 -5.04 -19.49
C ASN A 236 11.61 -3.71 -19.96
N ASN A 237 10.52 -3.28 -19.31
CA ASN A 237 9.85 -2.03 -19.63
C ASN A 237 10.44 -0.88 -18.80
N PRO A 238 10.99 0.19 -19.41
CA PRO A 238 11.56 1.32 -18.68
C PRO A 238 10.53 2.08 -17.82
N SER A 239 9.23 1.97 -18.12
CA SER A 239 8.16 2.52 -17.26
C SER A 239 8.00 1.76 -15.93
N LYS A 240 8.59 0.57 -15.81
CA LYS A 240 8.54 -0.29 -14.62
C LYS A 240 9.89 -0.45 -13.95
N VAL A 241 10.93 -0.73 -14.75
CA VAL A 241 12.31 -0.89 -14.28
C VAL A 241 13.24 -0.06 -15.14
N LEU A 242 13.82 0.96 -14.50
CA LEU A 242 14.78 1.84 -15.14
C LEU A 242 16.16 1.15 -15.21
N ARG A 243 16.64 0.87 -16.42
CA ARG A 243 17.94 0.20 -16.66
C ARG A 243 19.07 1.15 -17.07
N ALA A 244 18.74 2.36 -17.47
CA ALA A 244 19.69 3.39 -17.87
C ALA A 244 19.19 4.75 -17.40
N ILE A 245 20.12 5.65 -17.08
CA ILE A 245 19.79 7.01 -16.67
C ILE A 245 19.22 7.76 -17.89
N PRO A 246 18.03 8.36 -17.80
CA PRO A 246 17.44 9.09 -18.91
C PRO A 246 18.26 10.35 -19.23
N PRO A 247 18.31 10.77 -20.51
CA PRO A 247 19.09 11.94 -20.93
C PRO A 247 18.51 13.26 -20.42
N SER A 248 17.22 13.29 -20.10
CA SER A 248 16.51 14.41 -19.47
C SER A 248 16.04 14.02 -18.06
N PRO A 249 15.95 14.98 -17.12
CA PRO A 249 15.37 14.73 -15.81
C PRO A 249 13.95 14.13 -15.93
N PRO A 250 13.66 13.00 -15.28
CA PRO A 250 12.31 12.45 -15.24
C PRO A 250 11.41 13.36 -14.40
N ASN A 251 10.10 13.30 -14.63
CA ASN A 251 9.18 14.08 -13.80
C ASN A 251 8.96 13.39 -12.44
N ILE A 252 8.47 14.15 -11.45
CA ILE A 252 8.28 13.63 -10.09
C ILE A 252 7.26 12.47 -10.01
N GLN A 253 6.29 12.46 -10.92
CA GLN A 253 5.26 11.43 -10.99
C GLN A 253 5.85 10.08 -11.45
N GLU A 254 6.72 10.12 -12.46
CA GLU A 254 7.48 8.96 -12.94
C GLU A 254 8.39 8.42 -11.84
N CYS A 255 9.12 9.30 -11.14
CA CYS A 255 9.94 8.89 -10.00
C CYS A 255 9.09 8.19 -8.93
N PHE A 256 7.91 8.72 -8.60
CA PHE A 256 7.03 8.11 -7.60
C PHE A 256 6.51 6.75 -8.06
N ALA A 257 6.15 6.61 -9.34
CA ALA A 257 5.72 5.34 -9.90
C ALA A 257 6.82 4.27 -9.78
N TRP A 258 8.06 4.59 -10.16
CA TRP A 258 9.20 3.68 -9.98
C TRP A 258 9.49 3.38 -8.50
N GLN A 259 9.43 4.39 -7.63
CA GLN A 259 9.66 4.22 -6.19
C GLN A 259 8.71 3.18 -5.59
N ALA A 260 7.45 3.25 -5.99
CA ALA A 260 6.44 2.41 -5.41
C ALA A 260 6.32 1.03 -6.09
N ASP A 261 6.66 0.90 -7.37
CA ASP A 261 6.90 -0.41 -7.99
C ASP A 261 8.13 -1.11 -7.36
N LEU A 262 9.17 -0.36 -6.99
CA LEU A 262 10.30 -0.88 -6.20
C LEU A 262 9.86 -1.39 -4.83
N TRP A 263 8.99 -0.67 -4.12
CA TRP A 263 8.47 -1.15 -2.84
C TRP A 263 7.65 -2.43 -2.99
N VAL A 264 6.79 -2.52 -4.02
CA VAL A 264 6.06 -3.76 -4.35
C VAL A 264 7.02 -4.92 -4.57
N MET A 265 8.05 -4.73 -5.40
CA MET A 265 9.07 -5.76 -5.61
C MET A 265 9.80 -6.13 -4.32
N SER A 266 10.11 -5.16 -3.46
CA SER A 266 10.79 -5.42 -2.19
C SER A 266 10.00 -6.34 -1.26
N GLU A 267 8.67 -6.24 -1.23
CA GLU A 267 7.84 -7.14 -0.42
C GLU A 267 7.78 -8.55 -1.03
N VAL A 268 7.74 -8.68 -2.36
CA VAL A 268 7.84 -9.99 -3.03
C VAL A 268 9.17 -10.66 -2.70
N PHE A 269 10.28 -9.94 -2.81
CA PHE A 269 11.60 -10.48 -2.46
C PHE A 269 11.71 -10.83 -0.97
N ARG A 270 11.09 -10.06 -0.06
CA ARG A 270 11.02 -10.41 1.36
C ARG A 270 10.21 -11.68 1.61
N ALA A 271 9.09 -11.88 0.92
CA ALA A 271 8.30 -13.11 1.01
C ALA A 271 9.09 -14.32 0.51
N ILE A 272 9.82 -14.17 -0.60
CA ILE A 272 10.72 -15.22 -1.12
C ILE A 272 11.83 -15.52 -0.10
N ARG A 273 12.46 -14.49 0.46
CA ARG A 273 13.48 -14.65 1.51
C ARG A 273 12.90 -15.41 2.70
N GLN A 274 11.71 -15.05 3.17
CA GLN A 274 11.04 -15.68 4.29
C GLN A 274 10.74 -17.17 4.00
N ALA A 275 10.23 -17.50 2.82
CA ALA A 275 9.98 -18.89 2.43
C ALA A 275 11.29 -19.72 2.36
N ASN A 276 12.38 -19.10 1.90
CA ASN A 276 13.69 -19.73 1.80
C ASN A 276 14.51 -19.67 3.10
N THR A 277 13.98 -19.10 4.19
CA THR A 277 14.68 -19.01 5.48
C THR A 277 13.98 -19.90 6.50
N PRO A 278 14.60 -21.01 6.94
CA PRO A 278 14.05 -21.85 7.99
C PRO A 278 13.81 -21.08 9.28
N ALA A 279 12.80 -21.51 10.06
CA ALA A 279 12.51 -20.91 11.36
C ALA A 279 13.76 -20.89 12.26
N GLY A 280 14.05 -19.73 12.86
CA GLY A 280 15.22 -19.53 13.73
C GLY A 280 16.52 -19.19 13.00
N GLN A 281 16.53 -19.13 11.66
CA GLN A 281 17.67 -18.68 10.88
C GLN A 281 17.45 -17.25 10.35
N SER A 282 18.55 -16.54 10.10
CA SER A 282 18.52 -15.17 9.55
C SER A 282 18.84 -15.11 8.06
N THR A 283 19.41 -16.18 7.49
CA THR A 283 19.88 -16.25 6.11
C THR A 283 19.11 -17.32 5.33
N PRO A 284 18.80 -17.07 4.04
CA PRO A 284 18.21 -18.10 3.18
C PRO A 284 19.11 -19.34 3.07
N VAL A 285 18.49 -20.51 2.93
CA VAL A 285 19.21 -21.72 2.53
C VAL A 285 19.57 -21.68 1.05
N SER A 286 20.51 -22.55 0.66
CA SER A 286 20.92 -22.76 -0.71
C SER A 286 19.80 -23.27 -1.61
N VAL A 287 19.88 -23.04 -2.93
CA VAL A 287 18.81 -23.34 -3.89
C VAL A 287 18.34 -24.79 -3.84
N ASP A 288 19.27 -25.74 -3.72
CA ASP A 288 18.96 -27.17 -3.61
C ASP A 288 17.99 -27.49 -2.46
N ARG A 289 18.01 -26.69 -1.39
CA ARG A 289 17.13 -26.82 -0.22
C ARG A 289 16.07 -25.73 -0.11
N ALA A 290 16.14 -24.68 -0.92
CA ALA A 290 15.20 -23.56 -0.93
C ALA A 290 13.80 -23.97 -1.40
N VAL A 291 12.75 -23.27 -0.94
CA VAL A 291 11.37 -23.49 -1.41
C VAL A 291 11.20 -22.89 -2.80
N VAL A 292 11.61 -21.63 -2.97
CA VAL A 292 11.66 -20.92 -4.25
C VAL A 292 13.04 -21.14 -4.86
N LYS A 293 13.09 -21.83 -5.99
CA LYS A 293 14.34 -22.24 -6.65
C LYS A 293 14.84 -21.20 -7.64
N ARG A 294 13.92 -20.65 -8.44
CA ARG A 294 14.22 -19.71 -9.54
C ARG A 294 13.09 -18.70 -9.72
N ILE A 295 13.46 -17.46 -9.99
CA ILE A 295 12.52 -16.42 -10.42
C ILE A 295 12.64 -16.32 -11.93
N LEU A 296 11.53 -16.49 -12.64
CA LEU A 296 11.46 -16.30 -14.09
C LEU A 296 11.10 -14.85 -14.41
N MET A 297 10.10 -14.29 -13.71
CA MET A 297 9.62 -12.93 -13.91
C MET A 297 8.94 -12.38 -12.65
N ILE A 298 9.15 -11.09 -12.35
CA ILE A 298 8.36 -10.32 -11.38
C ILE A 298 7.77 -9.11 -12.08
N GLU A 299 6.46 -8.95 -12.08
CA GLU A 299 5.77 -7.84 -12.76
C GLU A 299 4.83 -7.12 -11.80
N PRO A 300 5.20 -5.93 -11.29
CA PRO A 300 4.25 -5.04 -10.62
C PRO A 300 3.12 -4.66 -11.58
N ALA A 301 1.91 -5.14 -11.31
CA ALA A 301 0.75 -4.96 -12.16
C ALA A 301 0.03 -3.65 -11.82
N GLY A 302 -0.43 -2.95 -12.88
CA GLY A 302 -1.05 -1.62 -12.76
C GLY A 302 -0.03 -0.50 -12.53
N GLY A 303 -0.23 0.66 -13.16
CA GLY A 303 0.49 1.87 -12.78
C GLY A 303 -0.17 2.54 -11.57
N TRP A 304 0.58 3.30 -10.74
CA TRP A 304 -0.04 4.34 -9.88
C TRP A 304 -0.79 5.37 -10.72
N ILE A 305 -0.21 5.59 -11.89
CA ILE A 305 -0.72 6.40 -12.95
C ILE A 305 -1.42 5.42 -13.89
N ARG A 306 -2.75 5.51 -14.02
CA ARG A 306 -3.35 5.28 -15.34
C ARG A 306 -2.80 6.42 -16.19
N LEU A 307 -1.58 6.29 -16.71
CA LEU A 307 -1.11 7.21 -17.74
C LEU A 307 -2.21 7.14 -18.77
N ALA A 308 -2.82 8.28 -19.07
CA ALA A 308 -3.92 8.38 -20.01
C ALA A 308 -3.41 8.08 -21.42
N ARG A 309 -2.93 6.86 -21.66
CA ARG A 309 -2.97 6.22 -22.95
C ARG A 309 -4.40 5.73 -23.08
N ALA A 310 -5.12 6.35 -24.00
CA ALA A 310 -6.34 5.80 -24.52
C ALA A 310 -6.10 4.32 -24.88
N SER A 311 -7.05 3.47 -24.48
CA SER A 311 -7.13 2.03 -24.76
C SER A 311 -6.01 1.14 -24.20
N GLU A 312 -6.16 0.75 -22.94
CA GLU A 312 -6.18 -0.68 -22.63
C GLU A 312 -7.54 -0.93 -21.97
N GLU A 313 -8.40 -1.63 -22.70
CA GLU A 313 -9.62 -2.19 -22.15
C GLU A 313 -9.23 -3.03 -20.94
N ASP A 314 -9.81 -2.70 -19.80
CA ASP A 314 -9.84 -3.57 -18.64
C ASP A 314 -10.33 -4.95 -19.12
N PRO A 315 -9.55 -6.04 -19.01
CA PRO A 315 -9.99 -7.37 -19.44
C PRO A 315 -11.25 -7.84 -18.68
N PHE A 316 -11.62 -7.12 -17.62
CA PHE A 316 -12.78 -7.36 -16.78
C PHE A 316 -13.79 -6.18 -16.78
N GLY A 317 -13.66 -5.22 -17.70
CA GLY A 317 -14.53 -4.05 -17.78
C GLY A 317 -15.94 -4.37 -18.28
N GLN A 318 -16.88 -4.66 -17.37
CA GLN A 318 -18.30 -4.52 -17.68
C GLN A 318 -18.68 -3.04 -17.82
N PRO A 319 -19.61 -2.69 -18.73
CA PRO A 319 -20.05 -1.32 -18.91
C PRO A 319 -20.73 -0.79 -17.64
N GLU A 320 -20.17 0.27 -17.07
CA GLU A 320 -20.75 1.00 -15.95
C GLU A 320 -22.11 1.60 -16.37
N GLY A 321 -23.18 0.95 -15.92
CA GLY A 321 -24.55 1.35 -16.22
C GLY A 321 -25.47 1.12 -15.03
N ARG A 322 -25.17 1.74 -13.87
CA ARG A 322 -26.17 2.05 -12.83
C ARG A 322 -25.60 3.05 -11.81
N PRO A 323 -26.26 4.20 -11.58
CA PRO A 323 -25.88 5.07 -10.49
C PRO A 323 -26.19 4.38 -9.16
N ALA A 324 -25.16 4.22 -8.32
CA ALA A 324 -25.33 3.76 -6.95
C ALA A 324 -26.16 4.81 -6.18
N GLN A 325 -27.22 4.33 -5.54
CA GLN A 325 -28.12 5.12 -4.73
C GLN A 325 -27.40 5.55 -3.45
N ASP A 326 -27.11 6.84 -3.34
CA ASP A 326 -26.60 7.48 -2.12
C ASP A 326 -27.55 7.23 -0.95
N GLY A 327 -27.04 6.62 0.11
CA GLY A 327 -27.77 6.36 1.34
C GLY A 327 -26.86 6.43 2.56
N GLY A 328 -26.91 7.56 3.25
CA GLY A 328 -26.44 7.69 4.64
C GLY A 328 -25.17 8.52 4.80
N ALA A 329 -25.33 9.77 5.25
CA ALA A 329 -24.24 10.59 5.75
C ALA A 329 -23.59 9.88 6.97
N ALA A 330 -22.38 9.38 6.78
CA ALA A 330 -21.55 8.86 7.86
C ALA A 330 -20.97 10.04 8.65
N VAL A 331 -21.18 9.99 9.96
CA VAL A 331 -20.56 10.86 10.95
C VAL A 331 -19.03 10.65 10.91
N ASP A 332 -18.27 11.74 10.91
CA ASP A 332 -16.82 11.76 10.97
C ASP A 332 -16.30 10.83 12.09
N GLY A 333 -15.48 9.84 11.72
CA GLY A 333 -14.81 8.93 12.66
C GLY A 333 -15.00 7.46 12.30
N ILE A 334 -14.15 6.94 11.39
CA ILE A 334 -13.75 5.52 11.23
C ILE A 334 -14.88 4.50 10.88
N SER A 335 -16.15 4.86 10.94
CA SER A 335 -17.28 3.90 10.88
C SER A 335 -17.75 3.48 9.49
N SER A 336 -17.24 4.06 8.40
CA SER A 336 -17.59 3.58 7.07
C SER A 336 -16.74 2.35 6.73
N ILE A 337 -17.24 1.18 7.09
CA ILE A 337 -16.80 -0.09 6.50
C ILE A 337 -16.78 0.11 4.99
N ILE A 338 -15.60 0.04 4.37
CA ILE A 338 -15.49 0.12 2.91
C ILE A 338 -16.19 -1.13 2.37
N PRO A 339 -17.29 -0.98 1.61
CA PRO A 339 -17.97 -2.16 1.08
C PRO A 339 -17.03 -2.93 0.16
N PRO A 340 -16.94 -4.27 0.31
CA PRO A 340 -16.12 -5.07 -0.57
C PRO A 340 -16.64 -4.99 -2.01
N LYS A 341 -15.74 -4.88 -2.98
CA LYS A 341 -16.06 -4.94 -4.42
C LYS A 341 -15.52 -6.25 -4.99
N TRP A 342 -16.30 -7.32 -4.85
CA TRP A 342 -15.95 -8.66 -5.36
C TRP A 342 -15.75 -8.74 -6.87
N GLY A 343 -16.31 -7.78 -7.62
CA GLY A 343 -16.06 -7.64 -9.06
C GLY A 343 -14.68 -7.08 -9.41
N ALA A 344 -14.00 -6.43 -8.45
CA ALA A 344 -12.64 -5.89 -8.65
C ALA A 344 -11.56 -6.89 -8.21
N SER A 345 -11.82 -7.68 -7.17
CA SER A 345 -10.90 -8.70 -6.66
C SER A 345 -11.64 -9.76 -5.84
N VAL A 346 -11.11 -10.98 -5.85
CA VAL A 346 -11.56 -12.10 -5.00
C VAL A 346 -11.44 -11.79 -3.50
N THR A 347 -10.56 -10.87 -3.09
CA THR A 347 -10.46 -10.43 -1.69
C THR A 347 -11.51 -9.37 -1.33
N GLY A 348 -12.24 -8.86 -2.32
CA GLY A 348 -13.17 -7.73 -2.18
C GLY A 348 -12.47 -6.38 -1.96
N ARG A 349 -11.13 -6.34 -1.90
CA ARG A 349 -10.36 -5.11 -1.74
C ARG A 349 -10.28 -4.37 -3.07
N TRP A 350 -10.24 -3.04 -3.00
CA TRP A 350 -10.13 -2.20 -4.18
C TRP A 350 -9.50 -0.85 -3.81
N GLY A 351 -8.77 -0.27 -4.76
CA GLY A 351 -8.10 1.03 -4.62
C GLY A 351 -8.90 2.21 -5.18
N GLY A 352 -8.33 3.42 -5.12
CA GLY A 352 -8.92 4.63 -5.74
C GLY A 352 -9.66 5.59 -4.81
N LYS A 353 -10.28 6.63 -5.40
CA LYS A 353 -10.72 7.86 -4.70
C LYS A 353 -11.73 7.66 -3.57
N ALA A 354 -12.67 6.72 -3.72
CA ALA A 354 -13.71 6.48 -2.73
C ALA A 354 -13.24 5.59 -1.55
N ASN A 355 -12.10 4.90 -1.68
CA ASN A 355 -11.44 4.23 -0.56
C ASN A 355 -10.47 5.22 0.11
N LYS A 356 -10.78 5.72 1.31
CA LYS A 356 -9.92 6.69 2.00
C LYS A 356 -8.82 6.05 2.86
N LEU A 357 -8.87 4.74 3.11
CA LEU A 357 -8.01 4.05 4.09
C LEU A 357 -6.73 3.51 3.45
N TYR A 358 -6.85 2.91 2.27
CA TYR A 358 -5.75 2.25 1.62
C TYR A 358 -5.90 2.28 0.10
N ASP A 359 -4.80 1.97 -0.58
CA ASP A 359 -4.79 1.63 -1.99
C ASP A 359 -4.41 0.14 -2.16
N VAL A 360 -4.71 -0.41 -3.34
CA VAL A 360 -4.42 -1.81 -3.66
C VAL A 360 -3.44 -1.87 -4.82
N ARG A 361 -2.38 -2.66 -4.67
CA ARG A 361 -1.35 -2.87 -5.70
C ARG A 361 -1.24 -4.35 -6.01
N ASN A 362 -1.05 -4.68 -7.27
CA ASN A 362 -0.95 -6.06 -7.71
C ASN A 362 0.47 -6.36 -8.19
N ALA A 363 0.88 -7.62 -8.12
CA ALA A 363 2.11 -8.11 -8.71
C ALA A 363 1.88 -9.53 -9.24
N ARG A 364 2.40 -9.80 -10.44
CA ARG A 364 2.44 -11.15 -11.01
C ARG A 364 3.85 -11.70 -10.85
N LEU A 365 3.95 -12.91 -10.31
CA LEU A 365 5.21 -13.59 -10.04
C LEU A 365 5.22 -14.92 -10.79
N THR A 366 6.21 -15.12 -11.66
CA THR A 366 6.47 -16.41 -12.31
C THR A 366 7.74 -17.02 -11.72
N VAL A 367 7.62 -18.18 -11.08
CA VAL A 367 8.71 -18.83 -10.33
C VAL A 367 8.75 -20.34 -10.56
N ILE A 368 9.93 -20.93 -10.38
CA ILE A 368 10.10 -22.37 -10.19
C ILE A 368 10.21 -22.63 -8.69
N VAL A 369 9.33 -23.49 -8.17
CA VAL A 369 9.19 -23.76 -6.73
C VAL A 369 9.14 -25.25 -6.47
N SER A 370 9.50 -25.64 -5.26
CA SER A 370 9.31 -27.00 -4.75
C SER A 370 7.81 -27.34 -4.73
N SER A 371 7.43 -28.40 -5.44
CA SER A 371 6.03 -28.81 -5.59
C SER A 371 5.35 -29.14 -4.25
N SER A 372 6.07 -29.82 -3.35
CA SER A 372 5.56 -30.21 -2.04
C SER A 372 5.54 -29.06 -1.02
N ARG A 373 6.33 -28.00 -1.25
CA ARG A 373 6.47 -26.86 -0.32
C ARG A 373 5.86 -25.57 -0.85
N LEU A 374 5.14 -25.59 -1.98
CA LEU A 374 4.39 -24.44 -2.47
C LEU A 374 3.45 -23.82 -1.40
N PRO A 375 2.73 -24.59 -0.56
CA PRO A 375 1.91 -23.99 0.51
C PRO A 375 2.71 -23.10 1.47
N GLN A 376 3.93 -23.51 1.83
CA GLN A 376 4.83 -22.71 2.67
C GLN A 376 5.16 -21.36 2.01
N PHE A 377 5.30 -21.33 0.68
CA PHE A 377 5.54 -20.08 -0.03
C PHE A 377 4.31 -19.16 -0.04
N ILE A 378 3.11 -19.72 -0.24
CA ILE A 378 1.84 -18.98 -0.17
C ILE A 378 1.64 -18.37 1.23
N ASP A 379 1.96 -19.12 2.29
CA ASP A 379 1.91 -18.63 3.67
C ASP A 379 2.93 -17.51 3.92
N ALA A 380 4.14 -17.64 3.37
CA ALA A 380 5.18 -16.60 3.47
C ALA A 380 4.75 -15.30 2.77
N ILE A 381 4.09 -15.37 1.61
CA ILE A 381 3.49 -14.20 0.95
C ILE A 381 2.45 -13.57 1.88
N SER A 382 1.50 -14.38 2.37
CA SER A 382 0.37 -13.88 3.17
C SER A 382 0.77 -13.24 4.50
N THR A 383 1.89 -13.68 5.08
CA THR A 383 2.41 -13.17 6.37
C THR A 383 3.40 -12.02 6.24
N SER A 384 3.86 -11.68 5.03
CA SER A 384 4.92 -10.69 4.85
C SER A 384 4.47 -9.26 5.08
N ASN A 385 3.37 -8.80 4.44
CA ASN A 385 2.85 -7.43 4.58
C ASN A 385 1.49 -7.20 3.88
N PHE A 386 0.40 -7.60 4.53
CA PHE A 386 -0.98 -7.46 4.00
C PHE A 386 -1.14 -7.94 2.55
N MET A 387 -0.33 -8.91 2.13
CA MET A 387 -0.40 -9.50 0.80
C MET A 387 -1.39 -10.66 0.81
N ALA A 388 -2.06 -10.88 -0.31
CA ALA A 388 -2.94 -12.01 -0.53
C ALA A 388 -2.65 -12.60 -1.91
N VAL A 389 -2.59 -13.92 -1.99
CA VAL A 389 -2.52 -14.63 -3.27
C VAL A 389 -3.93 -14.72 -3.84
N THR A 390 -4.15 -14.14 -5.02
CA THR A 390 -5.47 -14.11 -5.68
C THR A 390 -5.62 -15.19 -6.73
N GLU A 391 -4.53 -15.60 -7.37
CA GLU A 391 -4.51 -16.65 -8.39
C GLU A 391 -3.20 -17.43 -8.33
N VAL A 392 -3.28 -18.75 -8.57
CA VAL A 392 -2.12 -19.62 -8.74
C VAL A 392 -2.38 -20.55 -9.93
N SER A 393 -1.53 -20.46 -10.94
CA SER A 393 -1.50 -21.39 -12.07
C SER A 393 -0.22 -22.20 -12.05
N LEU A 394 -0.34 -23.53 -12.20
CA LEU A 394 0.79 -24.46 -12.14
C LEU A 394 1.02 -25.13 -13.49
N SER A 395 2.27 -25.37 -13.81
CA SER A 395 2.69 -26.12 -15.00
C SER A 395 3.96 -26.92 -14.72
N ASP A 396 4.12 -28.02 -15.46
CA ASP A 396 5.28 -28.89 -15.35
C ASP A 396 6.55 -28.21 -15.84
N VAL A 397 7.68 -28.66 -15.31
CA VAL A 397 9.03 -28.17 -15.66
C VAL A 397 9.84 -29.35 -16.15
N ASP A 398 10.47 -29.21 -17.30
CA ASP A 398 11.48 -30.17 -17.75
C ASP A 398 12.79 -29.90 -16.98
N MET A 399 12.99 -30.68 -15.92
CA MET A 399 14.18 -30.57 -15.08
C MET A 399 15.46 -30.96 -15.82
N TRP A 400 15.38 -31.76 -16.88
CA TRP A 400 16.56 -32.15 -17.67
C TRP A 400 17.00 -31.02 -18.59
N GLU A 401 16.04 -30.35 -19.23
CA GLU A 401 16.31 -29.14 -20.03
C GLU A 401 16.92 -28.04 -19.15
N ASP A 402 16.34 -27.79 -17.97
CA ASP A 402 16.87 -26.81 -17.01
C ASP A 402 18.27 -27.22 -16.49
N LEU A 403 18.51 -28.51 -16.23
CA LEU A 403 19.84 -29.01 -15.85
C LEU A 403 20.86 -28.82 -16.97
N ASP A 404 20.47 -29.04 -18.23
CA ASP A 404 21.33 -28.76 -19.38
C ASP A 404 21.67 -27.28 -19.51
N ALA A 405 20.74 -26.39 -19.15
CA ALA A 405 20.97 -24.96 -19.02
C ALA A 405 21.76 -24.54 -17.76
N GLY A 406 22.11 -25.49 -16.89
CA GLY A 406 22.94 -25.28 -15.69
C GLY A 406 22.17 -24.94 -14.42
N PHE A 407 20.85 -25.13 -14.41
CA PHE A 407 20.02 -24.97 -13.21
C PHE A 407 19.91 -26.29 -12.46
N TYR A 408 20.36 -26.32 -11.21
CA TYR A 408 20.25 -27.49 -10.34
C TYR A 408 19.33 -27.19 -9.16
N TYR A 409 18.24 -27.94 -9.01
CA TYR A 409 17.20 -27.67 -8.02
C TYR A 409 17.23 -28.58 -6.77
N GLY A 410 18.18 -29.51 -6.70
CA GLY A 410 18.23 -30.56 -5.69
C GLY A 410 17.40 -31.78 -6.07
N ASP A 411 17.11 -32.64 -5.08
CA ASP A 411 16.40 -33.92 -5.29
C ASP A 411 14.87 -33.76 -5.29
N GLU A 412 14.37 -32.54 -5.12
CA GLU A 412 12.93 -32.27 -5.06
C GLU A 412 12.33 -32.02 -6.44
N ASN A 413 11.11 -32.52 -6.64
CA ASN A 413 10.31 -32.17 -7.82
C ASN A 413 9.89 -30.70 -7.76
N VAL A 414 10.06 -30.01 -8.89
CA VAL A 414 9.70 -28.60 -9.03
C VAL A 414 8.54 -28.41 -10.00
N VAL A 415 7.81 -27.31 -9.81
CA VAL A 415 6.76 -26.85 -10.72
C VAL A 415 6.98 -25.38 -11.04
N ARG A 416 6.49 -24.95 -12.21
CA ARG A 416 6.40 -23.54 -12.56
C ARG A 416 5.06 -23.01 -12.05
N ALA A 417 5.13 -22.04 -11.15
CA ALA A 417 3.97 -21.34 -10.62
C ALA A 417 3.91 -19.91 -11.16
N VAL A 418 2.75 -19.52 -11.69
CA VAL A 418 2.36 -18.14 -11.96
C VAL A 418 1.41 -17.73 -10.86
N ILE A 419 1.80 -16.73 -10.07
CA ILE A 419 1.11 -16.32 -8.85
C ILE A 419 0.75 -14.84 -8.98
N ASP A 420 -0.54 -14.52 -8.87
CA ASP A 420 -1.00 -13.14 -8.76
C ASP A 420 -1.15 -12.78 -7.27
N ILE A 421 -0.54 -11.67 -6.90
CA ILE A 421 -0.42 -11.18 -5.53
C ILE A 421 -1.07 -9.80 -5.46
N GLU A 422 -1.99 -9.65 -4.52
CA GLU A 422 -2.59 -8.37 -4.16
C GLU A 422 -1.97 -7.86 -2.85
N MET A 423 -1.69 -6.56 -2.76
CA MET A 423 -1.05 -5.91 -1.62
C MET A 423 -1.81 -4.65 -1.21
N VAL A 424 -1.94 -4.43 0.09
CA VAL A 424 -2.59 -3.24 0.65
C VAL A 424 -1.55 -2.19 1.05
N TRP A 425 -1.80 -0.94 0.67
CA TRP A 425 -0.93 0.20 0.98
C TRP A 425 -1.69 1.28 1.71
N PHE A 426 -1.33 1.56 2.97
CA PHE A 426 -2.07 2.52 3.79
C PHE A 426 -1.89 3.95 3.30
N LYS A 427 -3.01 4.65 3.08
CA LYS A 427 -3.01 6.03 2.61
C LYS A 427 -2.47 6.99 3.67
N SER A 428 -2.64 6.70 4.95
CA SER A 428 -2.06 7.48 6.05
C SER A 428 -0.53 7.57 5.99
N TRP A 429 0.14 6.53 5.48
CA TRP A 429 1.59 6.52 5.29
C TRP A 429 2.01 7.17 3.96
N LEU A 430 1.23 6.96 2.89
CA LEU A 430 1.48 7.55 1.58
C LEU A 430 1.21 9.07 1.55
N ASP A 431 0.25 9.55 2.32
CA ASP A 431 -0.22 10.94 2.33
C ASP A 431 0.92 11.97 2.40
N PRO A 432 1.93 11.86 3.27
CA PRO A 432 3.03 12.83 3.31
C PRO A 432 3.96 12.79 2.10
N ILE A 433 3.98 11.71 1.30
CA ILE A 433 4.97 11.50 0.22
C ILE A 433 4.35 11.43 -1.18
N VAL A 434 3.04 11.39 -1.32
CA VAL A 434 2.39 11.37 -2.65
C VAL A 434 2.50 12.75 -3.33
N PRO A 435 3.06 12.82 -4.56
CA PRO A 435 3.12 14.07 -5.33
C PRO A 435 1.75 14.70 -5.60
N PRO A 436 1.64 16.04 -5.67
CA PRO A 436 0.37 16.75 -5.86
C PRO A 436 -0.52 16.20 -6.98
N SER A 437 0.08 15.90 -8.14
CA SER A 437 -0.63 15.40 -9.33
C SER A 437 -1.30 14.04 -9.16
N LEU A 438 -0.89 13.25 -8.16
CA LEU A 438 -1.44 11.93 -7.87
C LEU A 438 -2.48 11.92 -6.73
N ARG A 439 -2.60 13.02 -5.99
CA ARG A 439 -3.43 13.05 -4.78
C ARG A 439 -4.91 12.87 -5.10
N ASP A 440 -5.42 13.52 -6.13
CA ASP A 440 -6.83 13.38 -6.52
C ASP A 440 -7.16 11.96 -6.99
N GLN A 441 -6.26 11.32 -7.76
CA GLN A 441 -6.42 9.94 -8.22
C GLN A 441 -6.48 8.96 -7.03
N LEU A 442 -5.69 9.23 -5.99
CA LEU A 442 -5.67 8.47 -4.75
C LEU A 442 -6.72 8.94 -3.72
N GLY A 443 -7.56 9.93 -4.03
CA GLY A 443 -8.56 10.46 -3.09
C GLY A 443 -7.96 11.08 -1.82
N LEU A 444 -6.71 11.56 -1.91
CA LEU A 444 -6.04 12.30 -0.84
C LEU A 444 -6.42 13.78 -0.94
N ALA A 445 -6.53 14.44 0.22
CA ALA A 445 -6.76 15.88 0.26
C ALA A 445 -5.59 16.63 -0.40
N PRO A 446 -5.80 17.77 -1.10
CA PRO A 446 -4.70 18.54 -1.66
C PRO A 446 -3.72 19.01 -0.57
N LEU A 447 -2.43 19.06 -0.89
CA LEU A 447 -1.42 19.59 0.03
C LEU A 447 -1.67 21.08 0.25
N LYS A 448 -1.64 21.51 1.51
CA LYS A 448 -1.65 22.94 1.85
C LYS A 448 -0.27 23.52 1.50
N ASP A 449 -0.25 24.68 0.85
CA ASP A 449 0.95 25.51 0.62
C ASP A 449 2.03 24.97 -0.34
N VAL A 450 1.79 23.86 -1.06
CA VAL A 450 2.71 23.38 -2.10
C VAL A 450 2.29 23.94 -3.45
N LYS A 451 3.05 24.92 -3.97
CA LYS A 451 2.91 25.37 -5.37
C LYS A 451 3.32 24.20 -6.28
N GLU A 452 2.39 23.75 -7.11
CA GLU A 452 2.67 22.70 -8.08
C GLU A 452 3.83 23.15 -8.98
N PRO A 453 4.93 22.38 -9.08
CA PRO A 453 6.00 22.74 -9.99
C PRO A 453 5.43 22.74 -11.42
N PRO A 454 5.86 23.68 -12.29
CA PRO A 454 5.41 23.69 -13.67
C PRO A 454 5.66 22.31 -14.27
N GLN A 455 4.60 21.66 -14.75
CA GLN A 455 4.72 20.37 -15.44
C GLN A 455 5.73 20.57 -16.56
N GLY A 456 6.85 19.83 -16.50
CA GLY A 456 7.91 19.92 -17.48
C GLY A 456 7.28 19.74 -18.86
N GLY A 457 7.35 20.80 -19.68
CA GLY A 457 6.68 20.84 -20.97
C GLY A 457 7.03 19.59 -21.76
N SER A 458 6.00 18.92 -22.27
CA SER A 458 6.13 17.95 -23.35
C SER A 458 7.13 18.49 -24.37
N ALA A 459 8.17 17.70 -24.65
CA ALA A 459 9.16 18.03 -25.66
C ALA A 459 8.46 18.54 -26.92
N PRO A 460 8.94 19.63 -27.56
CA PRO A 460 8.24 20.24 -28.69
C PRO A 460 8.07 19.21 -29.80
N GLU A 461 6.81 18.84 -30.03
CA GLU A 461 6.37 18.07 -31.18
C GLU A 461 6.51 18.98 -32.41
N GLY A 462 7.49 18.68 -33.27
CA GLY A 462 7.60 19.28 -34.60
C GLY A 462 8.91 20.03 -34.90
N ALA A 463 10.02 19.31 -35.02
CA ALA A 463 11.09 19.70 -35.94
C ALA A 463 10.92 18.88 -37.23
N ASN A 464 10.22 19.47 -38.20
CA ASN A 464 10.01 18.93 -39.53
C ASN A 464 11.36 18.86 -40.28
N PRO A 465 11.84 17.70 -40.75
CA PRO A 465 13.18 17.58 -41.37
C PRO A 465 13.27 18.05 -42.84
N ASP A 466 12.19 18.57 -43.44
CA ASP A 466 12.15 18.93 -44.87
C ASP A 466 12.42 20.42 -45.16
N GLY A 467 13.53 20.96 -44.63
CA GLY A 467 14.05 22.28 -45.02
C GLY A 467 15.23 22.13 -45.99
N PRO A 468 15.22 22.75 -47.19
CA PRO A 468 16.31 22.60 -48.17
C PRO A 468 17.63 23.25 -47.70
N PRO A 469 18.79 22.70 -48.11
CA PRO A 469 20.09 23.17 -47.64
C PRO A 469 20.44 24.55 -48.21
N ALA A 470 20.61 25.53 -47.33
CA ALA A 470 21.12 26.85 -47.67
C ALA A 470 22.65 26.83 -47.87
N GLY A 471 23.04 26.96 -49.14
CA GLY A 471 24.13 27.78 -49.67
C GLY A 471 25.42 27.93 -48.85
N GLY A 472 26.49 27.31 -49.33
CA GLY A 472 27.86 27.54 -48.89
C GLY A 472 28.41 28.92 -49.25
N GLY A 473 29.29 29.42 -48.38
CA GLY A 473 30.16 30.58 -48.60
C GLY A 473 31.59 30.27 -48.12
N PRO A 474 32.63 30.74 -48.83
CA PRO A 474 33.97 30.14 -48.80
C PRO A 474 34.86 30.65 -47.66
N ARG A 475 35.60 29.72 -47.01
CA ARG A 475 36.64 30.01 -46.03
C ARG A 475 37.92 30.48 -46.71
N GLY A 476 38.30 31.73 -46.47
CA GLY A 476 39.63 32.27 -46.75
C GLY A 476 40.68 31.69 -45.79
N ARG A 477 41.82 31.27 -46.36
CA ARG A 477 43.07 30.97 -45.65
C ARG A 477 43.77 32.27 -45.21
N PRO A 478 44.57 32.21 -44.13
CA PRO A 478 45.99 32.60 -44.25
C PRO A 478 46.90 31.55 -43.56
N ARG A 479 47.90 30.98 -44.26
CA ARG A 479 49.30 31.42 -44.42
C ARG A 479 50.13 31.38 -43.13
N ASP A 480 51.03 30.39 -43.11
CA ASP A 480 52.42 30.36 -42.67
C ASP A 480 52.89 31.35 -41.60
N ARG A 481 53.55 30.80 -40.57
CA ARG A 481 54.95 31.13 -40.27
C ARG A 481 55.61 30.13 -39.34
N ASP A 482 56.79 29.69 -39.76
CA ASP A 482 57.83 29.04 -38.98
C ASP A 482 58.19 29.83 -37.70
N ARG A 483 58.35 29.09 -36.59
CA ARG A 483 59.56 29.03 -35.77
C ARG A 483 59.43 28.02 -34.64
#